data_AF-A0AAV9RKX2-F1
#
_entry.id   AF-A0AAV9RKX2-F1
#
_cell.length_a   1.000
_cell.length_b   1.000
_cell.length_c   1.000
_cell.angle_alpha   90.00
_cell.angle_beta   90.00
_cell.angle_gamma   90.00
#
_symmetry.space_group_name_H-M   'P 1'
#
loop_
_entity.id
_entity.type
_entity.pdbx_description
1 polymer ?
#
loop_
_entity_poly.entity_id
_entity_poly.type
_entity_poly.pdbx_seq_one_letter_code
_entity_poly.pdbx_strand_id
1 'polypeptide(L)'
;MPPSGQSDSRHFCVPVPVVKSTWEKDAAHLEYYSDVTDASIPTIKLGVPNTEKGHCGKTFAILRRFLSEAMPKVDWLLIVDDDTLISLPRLRRLLRCYDPKEAVSLGERYGYGLMQNGYSYATGGGGMVLSRMAVSSLLSSGCSCYSDDAPDDMILGRCFTSIGVPITHSPLFHQAQPDDYLGTRINPRHSISFHKHWNIDPVAVYRNWFQDSHLRDEL
;
A
#
# COMPACT_ATOMS: atom_id res chain seq x y z
N MET A 1 -36.57 36.79 -4.27
CA MET A 1 -35.32 37.18 -4.99
C MET A 1 -34.53 38.06 -4.05
N PRO A 2 -33.39 37.58 -3.53
CA PRO A 2 -32.08 37.61 -4.21
C PRO A 2 -31.59 36.20 -4.65
N PRO A 3 -30.42 36.07 -5.31
CA PRO A 3 -30.17 35.02 -6.30
C PRO A 3 -29.33 33.82 -5.83
N SER A 4 -29.55 32.73 -6.57
CA SER A 4 -28.68 31.60 -6.93
C SER A 4 -27.27 31.45 -6.31
N GLY A 5 -27.01 30.21 -5.88
CA GLY A 5 -25.80 29.51 -6.29
C GLY A 5 -24.61 29.62 -5.35
N GLN A 6 -24.61 28.84 -4.28
CA GLN A 6 -23.37 28.31 -3.73
C GLN A 6 -23.57 26.83 -3.44
N SER A 7 -23.34 26.02 -4.48
CA SER A 7 -23.06 24.60 -4.30
C SER A 7 -21.77 24.50 -3.50
N ASP A 8 -21.92 24.24 -2.20
CA ASP A 8 -20.85 23.80 -1.31
C ASP A 8 -20.25 22.52 -1.89
N SER A 9 -19.25 22.70 -2.75
CA SER A 9 -18.57 21.65 -3.49
C SER A 9 -17.46 21.11 -2.61
N ARG A 10 -17.86 20.51 -1.49
CA ARG A 10 -17.07 19.49 -0.80
C ARG A 10 -16.96 18.29 -1.72
N HIS A 11 -16.06 18.40 -2.69
CA HIS A 11 -15.57 17.27 -3.49
C HIS A 11 -14.83 16.35 -2.53
N PHE A 12 -15.56 15.48 -1.84
CA PHE A 12 -14.96 14.32 -1.18
C PHE A 12 -14.23 13.54 -2.28
N CYS A 13 -12.90 13.59 -2.23
CA CYS A 13 -12.00 13.00 -3.21
C CYS A 13 -12.37 11.51 -3.37
N VAL A 14 -12.79 11.10 -4.57
CA VAL A 14 -12.86 9.68 -4.89
C VAL A 14 -11.40 9.20 -4.98
N PRO A 15 -10.97 8.21 -4.18
CA PRO A 15 -9.54 7.88 -4.08
C PRO A 15 -8.94 7.41 -5.42
N VAL A 16 -9.69 6.66 -6.22
CA VAL A 16 -9.20 6.13 -7.50
C VAL A 16 -8.84 7.19 -8.55
N PRO A 17 -9.65 8.23 -8.80
CA PRO A 17 -9.22 9.37 -9.62
C PRO A 17 -7.89 10.00 -9.21
N VAL A 18 -7.55 10.00 -7.91
CA VAL A 18 -6.25 10.47 -7.43
C VAL A 18 -5.15 9.54 -7.91
N VAL A 19 -5.30 8.22 -7.72
CA VAL A 19 -4.34 7.21 -8.20
C VAL A 19 -4.07 7.38 -9.70
N LYS A 20 -5.14 7.46 -10.49
CA LYS A 20 -5.09 7.66 -11.95
C LYS A 20 -4.35 8.91 -12.39
N SER A 21 -4.52 10.01 -11.65
CA SER A 21 -3.91 11.31 -11.98
C SER A 21 -2.49 11.49 -11.41
N THR A 22 -2.00 10.53 -10.62
CA THR A 22 -0.72 10.62 -9.91
C THR A 22 0.23 9.50 -10.32
N TRP A 23 0.29 8.41 -9.55
CA TRP A 23 1.34 7.39 -9.61
C TRP A 23 1.00 6.18 -10.49
N GLU A 24 -0.26 6.01 -10.92
CA GLU A 24 -0.66 4.88 -11.79
C GLU A 24 0.22 4.75 -13.03
N LYS A 25 0.56 5.88 -13.66
CA LYS A 25 1.38 5.93 -14.88
C LYS A 25 2.77 5.32 -14.72
N ASP A 26 3.29 5.24 -13.49
CA ASP A 26 4.62 4.69 -13.20
C ASP A 26 4.56 3.19 -12.86
N ALA A 27 3.35 2.60 -12.79
CA ALA A 27 3.15 1.19 -12.49
C ALA A 27 3.36 0.32 -13.73
N ALA A 28 4.24 -0.68 -13.61
CA ALA A 28 4.44 -1.66 -14.68
C ALA A 28 3.24 -2.63 -14.79
N HIS A 29 2.69 -3.03 -13.65
CA HIS A 29 1.50 -3.85 -13.52
C HIS A 29 0.67 -3.31 -12.36
N LEU A 30 -0.61 -3.01 -12.62
CA LEU A 30 -1.53 -2.48 -11.63
C LEU A 30 -2.86 -3.22 -11.74
N GLU A 31 -3.39 -3.63 -10.60
CA GLU A 31 -4.71 -4.25 -10.49
C GLU A 31 -5.49 -3.56 -9.36
N TYR A 32 -6.71 -3.14 -9.68
CA TYR A 32 -7.66 -2.62 -8.69
C TYR A 32 -8.53 -3.77 -8.20
N TYR A 33 -8.71 -3.92 -6.89
CA TYR A 33 -9.54 -4.98 -6.32
C TYR A 33 -10.78 -4.43 -5.64
N SER A 34 -11.94 -4.94 -6.03
CA SER A 34 -13.24 -4.58 -5.46
C SER A 34 -14.18 -5.80 -5.48
N ASP A 35 -15.28 -5.73 -4.74
CA ASP A 35 -16.35 -6.72 -4.76
C ASP A 35 -17.29 -6.58 -5.98
N VAL A 36 -17.20 -5.45 -6.69
CA VAL A 36 -17.94 -5.14 -7.92
C VAL A 36 -16.96 -4.88 -9.06
N THR A 37 -17.29 -5.40 -10.25
CA THR A 37 -16.59 -5.06 -11.50
C THR A 37 -17.11 -3.71 -12.01
N ASP A 38 -16.20 -2.76 -12.17
CA ASP A 38 -16.46 -1.45 -12.75
C ASP A 38 -15.60 -1.32 -14.02
N ALA A 39 -16.21 -0.95 -15.15
CA ALA A 39 -15.44 -0.75 -16.39
C ALA A 39 -14.71 0.60 -16.40
N SER A 40 -15.19 1.58 -15.64
CA SER A 40 -14.57 2.89 -15.49
C SER A 40 -13.33 2.84 -14.61
N ILE A 41 -13.28 1.92 -13.65
CA ILE A 41 -12.13 1.59 -12.82
C ILE A 41 -11.96 0.08 -12.95
N PRO A 42 -11.07 -0.44 -13.82
CA PRO A 42 -11.05 -1.84 -14.24
C PRO A 42 -10.74 -2.77 -13.05
N THR A 43 -11.75 -3.02 -12.22
CA THR A 43 -11.64 -3.72 -10.95
C THR A 43 -11.79 -5.20 -11.17
N ILE A 44 -10.97 -5.95 -10.45
CA ILE A 44 -10.95 -7.39 -10.45
C ILE A 44 -11.71 -7.87 -9.22
N LYS A 45 -12.77 -8.64 -9.49
CA LYS A 45 -13.57 -9.30 -8.47
C LYS A 45 -12.93 -10.63 -8.08
N LEU A 46 -12.48 -10.74 -6.83
CA LEU A 46 -11.85 -11.95 -6.30
C LEU A 46 -12.83 -12.89 -5.57
N GLY A 47 -14.12 -12.56 -5.56
CA GLY A 47 -15.14 -13.36 -4.87
C GLY A 47 -15.19 -13.16 -3.35
N VAL A 48 -14.43 -12.20 -2.81
CA VAL A 48 -14.48 -11.78 -1.41
C VAL A 48 -15.22 -10.44 -1.31
N PRO A 49 -16.28 -10.33 -0.49
CA PRO A 49 -17.01 -9.08 -0.28
C PRO A 49 -16.15 -7.97 0.33
N ASN A 50 -16.57 -6.71 0.15
CA ASN A 50 -16.00 -5.62 0.92
C ASN A 50 -16.46 -5.71 2.38
N THR A 51 -15.58 -5.24 3.28
CA THR A 51 -15.78 -5.19 4.72
C THR A 51 -15.59 -3.74 5.17
N GLU A 52 -16.26 -3.32 6.24
CA GLU A 52 -16.11 -1.95 6.78
C GLU A 52 -14.81 -1.75 7.56
N LYS A 53 -14.26 -2.84 8.11
CA LYS A 53 -13.02 -2.88 8.88
C LYS A 53 -12.25 -4.12 8.47
N GLY A 54 -10.92 -3.99 8.38
CA GLY A 54 -9.99 -5.08 8.08
C GLY A 54 -10.24 -5.76 6.74
N HIS A 55 -9.20 -6.16 6.03
CA HIS A 55 -9.37 -6.69 4.66
C HIS A 55 -8.71 -8.04 4.47
N CYS A 56 -8.54 -8.83 5.54
CA CYS A 56 -7.74 -10.04 5.52
C CYS A 56 -8.16 -11.03 4.42
N GLY A 57 -9.47 -11.31 4.28
CA GLY A 57 -9.95 -12.23 3.26
C GLY A 57 -9.56 -11.78 1.85
N LYS A 58 -9.71 -10.47 1.58
CA LYS A 58 -9.36 -9.86 0.29
C LYS A 58 -7.85 -9.88 0.07
N THR A 59 -7.06 -9.51 1.08
CA THR A 59 -5.60 -9.53 1.04
C THR A 59 -5.09 -10.94 0.73
N PHE A 60 -5.61 -12.00 1.37
CA PHE A 60 -5.25 -13.38 1.04
C PHE A 60 -5.67 -13.80 -0.38
N ALA A 61 -6.79 -13.32 -0.88
CA ALA A 61 -7.19 -13.56 -2.26
C ALA A 61 -6.22 -12.87 -3.25
N ILE A 62 -5.74 -11.67 -2.94
CA ILE A 62 -4.70 -10.96 -3.70
C ILE A 62 -3.39 -11.76 -3.70
N LEU A 63 -2.95 -12.26 -2.53
CA LEU A 63 -1.75 -13.09 -2.42
C LEU A 63 -1.83 -14.35 -3.29
N ARG A 64 -2.97 -15.04 -3.29
CA ARG A 64 -3.19 -16.23 -4.14
C ARG A 64 -3.17 -15.86 -5.62
N ARG A 65 -3.81 -14.76 -6.00
CA ARG A 65 -3.80 -14.26 -7.38
C ARG A 65 -2.38 -13.93 -7.84
N PHE A 66 -1.59 -13.28 -7.00
CA PHE A 66 -0.19 -12.94 -7.30
C PHE A 66 0.67 -14.15 -7.67
N LEU A 67 0.41 -15.32 -7.06
CA LEU A 67 1.10 -16.58 -7.37
C LEU A 67 0.43 -17.40 -8.49
N SER A 68 -0.76 -17.01 -8.94
CA SER A 68 -1.49 -17.74 -9.98
C SER A 68 -0.88 -17.55 -11.38
N GLU A 69 -1.19 -18.48 -12.28
CA GLU A 69 -0.77 -18.42 -13.69
C GLU A 69 -1.35 -17.23 -14.46
N ALA A 70 -2.39 -16.57 -13.92
CA ALA A 70 -2.96 -15.37 -14.51
C ALA A 70 -2.05 -14.14 -14.39
N MET A 71 -1.03 -14.20 -13.52
CA MET A 71 -0.12 -13.08 -13.27
C MET A 71 1.23 -13.30 -13.95
N PRO A 72 1.85 -12.24 -14.49
CA PRO A 72 3.23 -12.32 -14.94
C PRO A 72 4.15 -12.66 -13.75
N LYS A 73 5.27 -13.33 -14.05
CA LYS A 73 6.31 -13.63 -13.07
C LYS A 73 7.06 -12.34 -12.71
N VAL A 74 6.47 -11.56 -11.81
CA VAL A 74 7.08 -10.37 -11.21
C VAL A 74 7.59 -10.68 -9.82
N ASP A 75 8.71 -10.05 -9.46
CA ASP A 75 9.46 -10.36 -8.23
C ASP A 75 8.83 -9.79 -6.96
N TRP A 76 8.12 -8.68 -7.08
CA TRP A 76 7.63 -7.88 -5.97
C TRP A 76 6.12 -7.66 -6.08
N LEU A 77 5.43 -7.80 -4.96
CA LEU A 77 4.05 -7.40 -4.75
C LEU A 77 4.05 -6.17 -3.84
N LEU A 78 3.42 -5.09 -4.31
CA LEU A 78 3.06 -3.93 -3.49
C LEU A 78 1.55 -3.99 -3.25
N ILE A 79 1.14 -3.91 -1.99
CA ILE A 79 -0.27 -3.74 -1.60
C ILE A 79 -0.38 -2.36 -0.93
N VAL A 80 -1.31 -1.55 -1.41
CA VAL A 80 -1.59 -0.20 -0.92
C VAL A 80 -3.09 0.06 -0.93
N ASP A 81 -3.54 0.91 0.00
CA ASP A 81 -4.90 1.44 -0.01
C ASP A 81 -5.08 2.45 -1.15
N ASP A 82 -6.32 2.63 -1.61
CA ASP A 82 -6.63 3.57 -2.70
C ASP A 82 -6.50 5.05 -2.29
N ASP A 83 -6.36 5.31 -0.98
CA ASP A 83 -6.08 6.61 -0.39
C ASP A 83 -4.60 6.82 0.01
N THR A 84 -3.70 5.95 -0.49
CA THR A 84 -2.25 6.05 -0.30
C THR A 84 -1.55 6.65 -1.52
N LEU A 85 -0.72 7.65 -1.27
CA LEU A 85 0.17 8.23 -2.28
C LEU A 85 1.52 7.52 -2.26
N ILE A 86 2.06 7.15 -3.42
CA ILE A 86 3.35 6.45 -3.50
C ILE A 86 4.23 6.90 -4.68
N SER A 87 5.55 6.97 -4.46
CA SER A 87 6.57 7.13 -5.50
C SER A 87 7.13 5.76 -5.92
N LEU A 88 6.60 5.20 -7.01
CA LEU A 88 7.09 3.94 -7.58
C LEU A 88 8.56 3.99 -8.05
N PRO A 89 9.08 5.11 -8.61
CA PRO A 89 10.51 5.22 -8.91
C PRO A 89 11.41 5.11 -7.67
N ARG A 90 11.04 5.77 -6.56
CA ARG A 90 11.79 5.69 -5.29
C ARG A 90 11.67 4.30 -4.66
N LEU A 91 10.49 3.68 -4.74
CA LEU A 91 10.30 2.29 -4.33
C LEU A 91 11.23 1.34 -5.11
N ARG A 92 11.25 1.42 -6.45
CA ARG A 92 12.16 0.59 -7.27
C ARG A 92 13.62 0.79 -6.89
N ARG A 93 14.04 2.02 -6.59
CA ARG A 93 15.40 2.31 -6.12
C ARG A 93 15.70 1.61 -4.78
N LEU A 94 14.76 1.63 -3.84
CA LEU A 94 14.91 0.91 -2.56
C LEU A 94 14.99 -0.61 -2.78
N LEU A 95 14.13 -1.17 -3.62
CA LEU A 95 14.05 -2.62 -3.86
C LEU A 95 15.31 -3.21 -4.51
N ARG A 96 16.14 -2.39 -5.19
CA ARG A 96 17.45 -2.81 -5.70
C ARG A 96 18.44 -3.22 -4.61
N CYS A 97 18.17 -2.88 -3.35
CA CYS A 97 19.00 -3.27 -2.21
C CYS A 97 18.66 -4.66 -1.64
N TYR A 98 17.63 -5.32 -2.18
CA TYR A 98 17.13 -6.61 -1.68
C TYR A 98 17.21 -7.67 -2.78
N ASP A 99 17.48 -8.93 -2.40
CA ASP A 99 17.36 -10.07 -3.31
C ASP A 99 15.89 -10.53 -3.35
N PRO A 100 15.19 -10.46 -4.51
CA PRO A 100 13.81 -10.91 -4.62
C PRO A 100 13.62 -12.42 -4.42
N LYS A 101 14.70 -13.21 -4.42
CA LYS A 101 14.68 -14.65 -4.14
C LYS A 101 14.63 -14.96 -2.65
N GLU A 102 14.94 -14.00 -1.79
CA GLU A 102 14.79 -14.12 -0.35
C GLU A 102 13.38 -13.74 0.10
N ALA A 103 12.93 -14.29 1.22
CA ALA A 103 11.64 -13.95 1.80
C ALA A 103 11.69 -12.57 2.46
N VAL A 104 11.47 -11.52 1.66
CA VAL A 104 11.42 -10.13 2.10
C VAL A 104 9.98 -9.66 2.31
N SER A 105 9.73 -9.04 3.47
CA SER A 105 8.53 -8.26 3.80
C SER A 105 8.97 -6.91 4.36
N LEU A 106 8.56 -5.80 3.74
CA LEU A 106 9.00 -4.46 4.13
C LEU A 106 7.88 -3.40 4.06
N GLY A 107 8.00 -2.38 4.90
CA GLY A 107 7.09 -1.25 4.99
C GLY A 107 7.35 -0.42 6.25
N GLU A 108 6.39 0.40 6.67
CA GLU A 108 6.46 1.05 7.99
C GLU A 108 6.13 0.03 9.08
N ARG A 109 7.08 -0.22 10.00
CA ARG A 109 6.98 -1.34 10.94
C ARG A 109 6.34 -0.88 12.23
N TYR A 110 5.21 -1.50 12.57
CA TYR A 110 4.54 -1.34 13.86
C TYR A 110 4.71 -2.62 14.70
N GLY A 111 4.46 -2.48 16.00
CA GLY A 111 4.59 -3.56 16.98
C GLY A 111 3.28 -3.82 17.70
N TYR A 112 2.86 -5.08 17.77
CA TYR A 112 1.74 -5.51 18.60
C TYR A 112 2.27 -6.31 19.79
N GLY A 113 2.08 -5.83 21.01
CA GLY A 113 2.41 -6.57 22.23
C GLY A 113 3.89 -6.93 22.40
N LEU A 114 4.83 -6.15 21.85
CA LEU A 114 6.26 -6.52 21.78
C LEU A 114 6.92 -6.83 23.15
N MET A 115 6.37 -6.29 24.25
CA MET A 115 6.85 -6.57 25.62
C MET A 115 6.36 -7.93 26.17
N GLN A 116 5.46 -8.62 25.47
CA GLN A 116 4.78 -9.84 25.91
C GLN A 116 4.78 -10.91 24.81
N ASN A 117 5.93 -11.17 24.19
CA ASN A 117 6.07 -12.10 23.06
C ASN A 117 5.15 -11.77 21.87
N GLY A 118 4.99 -10.47 21.62
CA GLY A 118 4.26 -9.96 20.48
C GLY A 118 4.99 -10.13 19.14
N TYR A 119 4.48 -9.45 18.13
CA TYR A 119 5.01 -9.52 16.77
C TYR A 119 5.04 -8.15 16.10
N SER A 120 5.84 -8.05 15.05
CA SER A 120 5.88 -6.87 14.18
C SER A 120 4.98 -7.07 12.97
N TYR A 121 4.47 -5.99 12.41
CA TYR A 121 3.74 -5.96 11.14
C TYR A 121 4.11 -4.70 10.36
N ALA A 122 4.00 -4.76 9.03
CA ALA A 122 4.09 -3.57 8.19
C ALA A 122 2.68 -2.99 8.04
N THR A 123 2.46 -1.71 8.32
CA THR A 123 1.11 -1.15 8.29
C THR A 123 0.52 -1.13 6.88
N GLY A 124 -0.77 -1.46 6.76
CA GLY A 124 -1.45 -1.53 5.46
C GLY A 124 -1.47 -0.19 4.72
N GLY A 125 -1.90 0.88 5.40
CA GLY A 125 -2.04 2.21 4.80
C GLY A 125 -0.71 2.80 4.32
N GLY A 126 0.38 2.57 5.06
CA GLY A 126 1.72 2.97 4.63
C GLY A 126 2.19 2.25 3.37
N GLY A 127 1.59 1.09 3.05
CA GLY A 127 1.96 0.23 1.94
C GLY A 127 2.86 -0.92 2.39
N MET A 128 2.50 -2.12 1.96
CA MET A 128 3.21 -3.36 2.26
C MET A 128 3.88 -3.90 0.99
N VAL A 129 5.18 -4.19 1.07
CA VAL A 129 5.92 -4.77 -0.05
C VAL A 129 6.43 -6.15 0.31
N LEU A 130 6.06 -7.13 -0.51
CA LEU A 130 6.37 -8.54 -0.31
C LEU A 130 7.11 -9.07 -1.53
N SER A 131 8.21 -9.77 -1.31
CA SER A 131 8.84 -10.59 -2.36
C SER A 131 7.94 -11.77 -2.73
N ARG A 132 8.10 -12.29 -3.94
CA ARG A 132 7.40 -13.52 -4.36
C ARG A 132 7.72 -14.71 -3.47
N MET A 133 8.96 -14.81 -2.99
CA MET A 133 9.34 -15.83 -2.02
C MET A 133 8.57 -15.68 -0.70
N ALA A 134 8.43 -14.48 -0.16
CA ALA A 134 7.66 -14.24 1.07
C ALA A 134 6.18 -14.61 0.92
N VAL A 135 5.54 -14.24 -0.20
CA VAL A 135 4.15 -14.61 -0.47
C VAL A 135 3.97 -16.13 -0.57
N SER A 136 4.89 -16.81 -1.25
CA SER A 136 4.87 -18.27 -1.36
C SER A 136 5.03 -18.94 0.00
N SER A 137 6.03 -18.55 0.80
CA SER A 137 6.27 -19.11 2.12
C SER A 137 5.09 -18.89 3.07
N LEU A 138 4.46 -17.70 3.03
CA LEU A 138 3.29 -17.41 3.86
C LEU A 138 2.10 -18.28 3.48
N LEU A 139 1.78 -18.41 2.19
CA LEU A 139 0.64 -19.24 1.75
C LEU A 139 0.86 -20.74 1.99
N SER A 140 2.09 -21.22 1.91
CA SER A 140 2.44 -22.62 2.21
C SER A 140 2.51 -22.93 3.71
N SER A 141 2.53 -21.93 4.58
CA SER A 141 2.67 -22.10 6.04
C SER A 141 1.42 -22.65 6.75
N GLY A 142 0.27 -22.66 6.08
CA GLY A 142 -1.03 -22.91 6.70
C GLY A 142 -1.62 -21.71 7.45
N CYS A 143 -0.97 -20.54 7.39
CA CYS A 143 -1.54 -19.28 7.88
C CYS A 143 -2.87 -18.96 7.18
N SER A 144 -3.84 -18.47 7.95
CA SER A 144 -5.13 -18.01 7.45
C SER A 144 -5.70 -16.87 8.29
N CYS A 145 -6.63 -16.12 7.69
CA CYS A 145 -7.49 -15.20 8.42
C CYS A 145 -8.39 -15.97 9.40
N TYR A 146 -8.65 -15.40 10.58
CA TYR A 146 -9.71 -15.91 11.47
C TYR A 146 -11.10 -15.40 11.05
N SER A 147 -11.16 -14.30 10.30
CA SER A 147 -12.35 -13.76 9.65
C SER A 147 -11.93 -12.87 8.49
N ASP A 148 -12.81 -12.68 7.48
CA ASP A 148 -12.49 -11.85 6.31
C ASP A 148 -12.25 -10.37 6.68
N ASP A 149 -12.88 -9.89 7.76
CA ASP A 149 -12.80 -8.54 8.31
C ASP A 149 -11.68 -8.36 9.36
N ALA A 150 -10.80 -9.36 9.51
CA ALA A 150 -9.63 -9.24 10.37
C ALA A 150 -8.65 -8.16 9.84
N PRO A 151 -7.89 -7.47 10.71
CA PRO A 151 -6.84 -6.54 10.31
C PRO A 151 -5.75 -7.31 9.58
N ASP A 152 -5.65 -7.09 8.27
CA ASP A 152 -4.86 -7.89 7.36
C ASP A 152 -3.36 -7.74 7.61
N ASP A 153 -2.89 -6.52 7.81
CA ASP A 153 -1.49 -6.23 8.14
C ASP A 153 -1.02 -6.97 9.40
N MET A 154 -1.83 -6.97 10.47
CA MET A 154 -1.54 -7.70 11.71
C MET A 154 -1.56 -9.21 11.50
N ILE A 155 -2.49 -9.76 10.69
CA ILE A 155 -2.49 -11.18 10.35
C ILE A 155 -1.22 -11.56 9.59
N LEU A 156 -0.84 -10.78 8.57
CA LEU A 156 0.39 -11.02 7.81
C LEU A 156 1.61 -10.95 8.73
N GLY A 157 1.70 -9.95 9.61
CA GLY A 157 2.81 -9.82 10.56
C GLY A 157 2.93 -11.00 11.53
N ARG A 158 1.80 -11.47 12.06
CA ARG A 158 1.76 -12.68 12.90
C ARG A 158 2.28 -13.90 12.14
N CYS A 159 1.84 -14.07 10.90
CA CYS A 159 2.20 -15.23 10.10
C CYS A 159 3.65 -15.21 9.64
N PHE A 160 4.17 -14.06 9.22
CA PHE A 160 5.59 -13.90 8.93
C PHE A 160 6.44 -14.20 10.18
N THR A 161 6.01 -13.74 11.35
CA THR A 161 6.67 -14.07 12.62
C THR A 161 6.67 -15.58 12.90
N SER A 162 5.57 -16.30 12.64
CA SER A 162 5.49 -17.74 12.90
C SER A 162 6.35 -18.59 11.95
N ILE A 163 6.71 -18.06 10.77
CA ILE A 163 7.62 -18.72 9.83
C ILE A 163 9.04 -18.12 9.82
N GLY A 164 9.37 -17.25 10.77
CA GLY A 164 10.71 -16.67 10.91
C GLY A 164 11.09 -15.65 9.83
N VAL A 165 10.12 -15.07 9.12
CA VAL A 165 10.34 -13.97 8.17
C VAL A 165 10.21 -12.64 8.93
N PRO A 166 11.26 -11.82 9.02
CA PRO A 166 11.21 -10.56 9.74
C PRO A 166 10.47 -9.48 8.94
N ILE A 167 9.79 -8.58 9.65
CA ILE A 167 9.28 -7.34 9.06
C ILE A 167 10.41 -6.31 9.00
N THR A 168 10.85 -5.99 7.80
CA THR A 168 11.89 -4.99 7.55
C THR A 168 11.29 -3.60 7.60
N HIS A 169 11.71 -2.80 8.59
CA HIS A 169 11.29 -1.41 8.69
C HIS A 169 12.01 -0.55 7.65
N SER A 170 11.24 0.23 6.90
CA SER A 170 11.76 1.33 6.10
C SER A 170 11.17 2.66 6.61
N PRO A 171 12.01 3.65 6.97
CA PRO A 171 11.55 4.98 7.40
C PRO A 171 11.06 5.85 6.23
N LEU A 172 10.96 5.27 5.03
CA LEU A 172 10.48 5.95 3.83
C LEU A 172 8.98 5.72 3.59
N PHE A 173 8.37 4.79 4.32
CA PHE A 173 6.93 4.51 4.27
C PHE A 173 6.25 5.18 5.46
N HIS A 174 5.05 5.72 5.23
CA HIS A 174 4.34 6.53 6.23
C HIS A 174 2.84 6.22 6.24
N GLN A 175 2.34 5.78 7.39
CA GLN A 175 0.95 5.49 7.74
C GLN A 175 0.13 6.76 7.97
N ALA A 176 0.79 7.92 8.12
CA ALA A 176 0.14 9.22 8.29
C ALA A 176 0.51 10.20 7.15
N GLN A 177 -0.23 11.31 7.06
CA GLN A 177 0.02 12.32 6.03
C GLN A 177 1.26 13.14 6.43
N PRO A 178 1.92 13.85 5.50
CA PRO A 178 3.17 14.53 5.81
C PRO A 178 3.08 15.49 7.01
N ASP A 179 1.98 16.23 7.13
CA ASP A 179 1.78 17.23 8.18
C ASP A 179 1.57 16.63 9.59
N ASP A 180 1.30 15.32 9.69
CA ASP A 180 1.14 14.63 10.98
C ASP A 180 2.50 14.28 11.61
N TYR A 181 3.59 14.36 10.86
CA TYR A 181 4.93 14.13 11.37
C TYR A 181 5.65 15.46 11.63
N LEU A 182 6.50 15.47 12.65
CA LEU A 182 7.43 16.59 12.87
C LEU A 182 8.39 16.69 11.68
N GLY A 183 8.63 17.90 11.17
CA GLY A 183 9.44 18.12 9.96
C GLY A 183 10.88 17.60 10.00
N THR A 184 11.42 17.26 11.17
CA THR A 184 12.73 16.58 11.32
C THR A 184 12.67 15.07 11.13
N ARG A 185 11.47 14.47 11.12
CA ARG A 185 11.24 13.02 11.03
C ARG A 185 10.92 12.52 9.62
N ILE A 186 10.59 13.42 8.70
CA ILE A 186 10.37 13.08 7.29
C ILE A 186 11.48 13.71 6.45
N ASN A 187 12.04 12.95 5.51
CA ASN A 187 12.89 13.49 4.45
C ASN A 187 12.12 13.56 3.12
N PRO A 188 11.70 14.77 2.67
CA PRO A 188 10.93 14.94 1.44
C PRO A 188 11.59 14.33 0.20
N ARG A 189 12.92 14.25 0.16
CA ARG A 189 13.66 13.73 -0.99
C ARG A 189 13.58 12.22 -1.10
N HIS A 190 13.33 11.51 0.00
CA HIS A 190 13.44 10.05 0.04
C HIS A 190 12.14 9.34 0.39
N SER A 191 11.10 10.04 0.88
CA SER A 191 9.81 9.42 1.17
C SER A 191 9.29 8.64 -0.04
N ILE A 192 8.78 7.46 0.23
CA ILE A 192 8.17 6.54 -0.73
C ILE A 192 6.65 6.68 -0.68
N SER A 193 6.02 6.69 0.50
CA SER A 193 4.56 6.74 0.62
C SER A 193 4.07 7.67 1.71
N PHE A 194 2.80 8.10 1.62
CA PHE A 194 2.03 8.77 2.66
C PHE A 194 0.56 8.33 2.60
N HIS A 195 -0.08 8.23 3.77
CA HIS A 195 -1.49 7.86 3.94
C HIS A 195 -2.16 8.83 4.91
N LYS A 196 -3.32 9.45 4.68
CA LYS A 196 -4.35 9.23 3.66
C LYS A 196 -4.85 10.55 3.10
N HIS A 197 -5.75 10.49 2.12
CA HIS A 197 -6.40 11.65 1.48
C HIS A 197 -7.34 12.49 2.40
N TRP A 198 -7.18 12.46 3.72
CA TRP A 198 -8.12 13.07 4.67
C TRP A 198 -7.82 14.54 4.92
N ASN A 199 -8.76 15.42 4.56
CA ASN A 199 -8.67 16.87 4.78
C ASN A 199 -7.44 17.53 4.13
N ILE A 200 -7.00 16.98 2.99
CA ILE A 200 -5.87 17.48 2.18
C ILE A 200 -6.25 17.47 0.69
N ASP A 201 -5.46 18.19 -0.13
CA ASP A 201 -5.44 17.97 -1.58
C ASP A 201 -4.35 16.92 -1.89
N PRO A 202 -4.72 15.66 -2.16
CA PRO A 202 -3.73 14.60 -2.33
C PRO A 202 -2.94 14.74 -3.63
N VAL A 203 -3.50 15.38 -4.67
CA VAL A 203 -2.77 15.65 -5.91
C VAL A 203 -1.71 16.72 -5.67
N ALA A 204 -2.04 17.79 -4.92
CA ALA A 204 -1.05 18.79 -4.52
C ALA A 204 0.05 18.18 -3.63
N VAL A 205 -0.30 17.33 -2.66
CA VAL A 205 0.68 16.60 -1.85
C VAL A 205 1.57 15.73 -2.73
N TYR A 206 1.00 14.95 -3.66
CA TYR A 206 1.78 14.12 -4.57
C TYR A 206 2.77 14.96 -5.40
N ARG A 207 2.33 16.09 -5.94
CA ARG A 207 3.18 17.01 -6.70
C ARG A 207 4.32 17.56 -5.85
N ASN A 208 4.04 17.99 -4.62
CA ASN A 208 5.03 18.60 -3.74
C ASN A 208 6.08 17.59 -3.22
N TRP A 209 5.68 16.34 -2.99
CA TRP A 209 6.54 15.35 -2.33
C TRP A 209 7.18 14.34 -3.28
N PHE A 210 6.54 14.02 -4.40
CA PHE A 210 6.93 12.90 -5.26
C PHE A 210 7.19 13.27 -6.72
N GLN A 211 6.72 14.41 -7.21
CA GLN A 211 7.16 14.90 -8.51
C GLN A 211 8.51 15.59 -8.37
N ASP A 212 9.58 14.85 -8.67
CA ASP A 212 10.92 15.43 -8.71
C ASP A 212 10.97 16.51 -9.81
N SER A 213 11.08 17.78 -9.42
CA SER A 213 11.33 18.90 -10.35
C SER A 213 12.71 18.82 -11.02
N HIS A 214 13.61 17.96 -10.53
CA HIS A 214 15.03 17.96 -10.89
C HIS A 214 15.51 16.77 -11.73
N LEU A 215 14.64 15.85 -12.15
CA LEU A 215 14.99 14.84 -13.18
C LEU A 215 15.15 15.46 -14.60
N ARG A 216 14.97 16.78 -14.75
CA ARG A 216 15.24 17.51 -16.01
C ARG A 216 16.62 18.17 -16.06
N ASP A 217 17.37 18.22 -14.96
CA ASP A 217 18.64 18.97 -14.89
C ASP A 217 19.89 18.05 -14.92
N GLU A 218 19.72 16.74 -15.10
CA GLU A 218 20.83 15.77 -15.25
C GLU A 218 20.72 14.93 -16.53
N LEU A 219 20.27 15.55 -17.64
CA LEU A 219 20.40 15.03 -19.00
C LEU A 219 21.09 16.05 -19.92
#